data_AF-A0A4Y2IN27-F1
#
_entry.id   AF-A0A4Y2IN27-F1
#
_cell.length_a   1.000
_cell.length_b   1.000
_cell.length_c   1.000
_cell.angle_alpha   90.00
_cell.angle_beta   90.00
_cell.angle_gamma   90.00
#
_symmetry.space_group_name_H-M   'P 1'
#
loop_
_entity.id
_entity.type
_entity.pdbx_description
1 polymer ?
#
loop_
_entity_poly.entity_id
_entity_poly.type
_entity_poly.pdbx_seq_one_letter_code
_entity_poly.pdbx_strand_id
1 'polypeptide(L)' 'VDDLVEPKSIAVDWVNNHIYWVDSGTDTISLATLDGTLRQTIISTSLDQPNDIAVDPEAG' A
#
# COMPACT_ATOMS: atom_id res chain seq x y z
N VAL A 1 1.52 9.63 13.87
CA VAL A 1 0.73 8.39 14.03
C VAL A 1 -0.72 8.78 13.80
N ASP A 2 -1.12 8.98 12.53
CA ASP A 2 -2.48 8.77 12.01
C ASP A 2 -2.63 9.42 10.63
N ASP A 3 -2.00 8.80 9.64
CA ASP A 3 -2.19 9.16 8.22
C ASP A 3 -2.86 7.98 7.48
N LEU A 4 -3.62 7.16 8.22
CA LEU A 4 -4.50 6.11 7.70
C LEU A 4 -5.93 6.49 8.09
N VAL A 5 -6.83 6.53 7.12
CA VAL A 5 -8.24 6.89 7.37
C VAL A 5 -9.11 5.65 7.37
N GLU A 6 -9.01 4.82 6.34
CA GLU A 6 -9.76 3.57 6.20
C GLU A 6 -8.93 2.51 5.46
N PRO A 7 -7.91 1.91 6.11
CA PRO A 7 -7.10 0.87 5.50
C PRO A 7 -7.94 -0.39 5.23
N LYS A 8 -7.94 -0.87 3.97
CA LYS A 8 -8.77 -2.01 3.53
C LYS A 8 -7.98 -3.29 3.31
N SER A 9 -6.83 -3.19 2.65
CA SER A 9 -6.03 -4.36 2.26
C SER A 9 -4.53 -4.06 2.32
N ILE A 10 -3.74 -5.13 2.43
CA ILE A 10 -2.29 -5.12 2.55
C ILE A 10 -1.70 -6.27 1.76
N ALA A 11 -0.58 -6.03 1.08
CA ALA A 11 0.19 -7.03 0.35
C ALA A 11 1.67 -6.93 0.71
N VAL A 12 2.36 -8.06 0.74
CA VAL A 12 3.76 -8.17 1.17
C VAL A 12 4.61 -8.66 0.02
N ASP A 13 5.63 -7.89 -0.33
CA ASP A 13 6.71 -8.28 -1.22
C ASP A 13 7.91 -8.72 -0.37
N TRP A 14 8.07 -10.03 -0.21
CA TRP A 14 9.17 -10.62 0.57
C TRP A 14 10.49 -10.65 -0.20
N VAL A 15 10.49 -10.45 -1.52
CA VAL A 15 11.71 -10.44 -2.34
C VAL A 15 12.41 -9.10 -2.18
N ASN A 16 11.64 -8.01 -2.19
CA ASN A 16 12.14 -6.64 -2.12
C ASN A 16 12.00 -6.01 -0.72
N ASN A 17 11.48 -6.74 0.27
CA ASN A 17 11.22 -6.27 1.63
C ASN A 17 10.31 -5.05 1.71
N HIS A 18 9.20 -5.09 0.97
CA HIS A 18 8.19 -4.04 0.95
C HIS A 18 6.82 -4.50 1.42
N ILE A 19 6.07 -3.55 1.96
CA ILE A 19 4.65 -3.68 2.28
C ILE A 19 3.91 -2.65 1.46
N TYR A 20 2.80 -3.06 0.87
CA TYR A 20 1.86 -2.20 0.16
C TYR A 20 0.51 -2.25 0.86
N TRP A 21 -0.22 -1.14 0.89
CA TRP A 21 -1.58 -1.14 1.41
C TRP A 21 -2.47 -0.17 0.67
N VAL A 22 -3.76 -0.47 0.75
CA VAL A 22 -4.87 0.32 0.23
C VAL A 22 -5.53 1.05 1.39
N ASP A 23 -5.73 2.36 1.24
CA ASP A 23 -6.54 3.17 2.13
C ASP A 23 -7.68 3.81 1.33
N SER A 24 -8.92 3.35 1.56
CA SER A 24 -10.11 3.85 0.86
C SER A 24 -10.58 5.20 1.40
N GLY A 25 -10.15 5.59 2.59
CA GLY A 25 -10.51 6.88 3.19
C GLY A 25 -9.68 8.03 2.60
N THR A 26 -8.51 7.72 2.06
CA THR A 26 -7.64 8.68 1.35
C THR A 26 -7.56 8.44 -0.16
N ASP A 27 -8.22 7.39 -0.67
CA ASP A 27 -8.10 6.93 -2.06
C ASP A 27 -6.63 6.76 -2.49
N THR A 28 -5.83 6.09 -1.66
CA THR A 28 -4.40 5.88 -1.92
C THR A 28 -3.99 4.42 -1.88
N ILE A 29 -2.94 4.13 -2.66
CA ILE A 29 -2.08 2.96 -2.47
C ILE A 29 -0.72 3.48 -2.05
N SER A 30 -0.22 2.95 -0.94
CA SER A 30 1.05 3.36 -0.35
C SER A 30 1.95 2.15 -0.13
N LEU A 31 3.24 2.42 0.00
CA LEU A 31 4.29 1.43 0.23
C LEU A 31 5.15 1.86 1.42
N ALA A 32 5.80 0.90 2.06
CA ALA A 32 6.87 1.10 3.03
C ALA A 32 7.85 -0.08 2.95
N THR A 33 9.00 0.03 3.59
CA THR A 33 9.83 -1.15 3.89
C THR A 33 9.16 -2.03 4.95
N LEU A 34 9.54 -3.31 5.04
CA LEU A 34 8.99 -4.25 6.03
C LEU A 34 9.18 -3.79 7.50
N ASP A 35 10.20 -2.99 7.79
CA ASP A 35 10.43 -2.40 9.10
C ASP A 35 9.57 -1.14 9.38
N GLY A 36 8.70 -0.77 8.43
CA GLY A 36 7.81 0.39 8.52
C GLY A 36 8.46 1.72 8.18
N THR A 37 9.73 1.73 7.76
CA THR A 37 10.40 2.95 7.30
C THR A 37 10.09 3.25 5.82
N LEU A 38 10.59 4.39 5.32
CA LEU A 38 10.46 4.79 3.91
C LEU A 38 9.02 4.72 3.35
N ARG A 39 8.04 5.16 4.16
CA ARG A 39 6.64 5.25 3.73
C ARG A 39 6.49 6.24 2.58
N GLN A 40 5.81 5.83 1.51
CA GLN A 40 5.49 6.66 0.36
C GLN A 40 4.12 6.31 -0.23
N THR A 41 3.34 7.31 -0.62
CA THR A 41 2.16 7.11 -1.46
C THR A 41 2.60 6.94 -2.92
N ILE A 42 2.21 5.83 -3.54
CA ILE A 42 2.63 5.46 -4.90
C ILE A 42 1.52 5.64 -5.93
N ILE A 43 0.25 5.60 -5.50
CA ILE A 43 -0.91 5.90 -6.33
C ILE A 43 -1.88 6.74 -5.50
N SER A 44 -2.31 7.87 -6.04
CA SER A 44 -3.24 8.82 -5.38
C SER A 44 -4.16 9.53 -6.37
N THR A 45 -4.25 9.02 -7.60
CA THR A 45 -5.05 9.59 -8.67
C THR A 45 -5.83 8.48 -9.34
N SER A 46 -7.03 8.81 -9.83
CA SER A 46 -7.92 7.85 -10.52
C SER A 46 -8.28 6.62 -9.68
N LEU A 47 -8.30 6.76 -8.35
CA LEU A 47 -8.85 5.80 -7.41
C LEU A 47 -10.15 6.37 -6.85
N ASP A 48 -11.15 5.52 -6.65
CA ASP A 48 -12.41 5.81 -5.97
C ASP A 48 -12.75 4.58 -5.14
N GLN A 49 -12.58 4.70 -3.82
CA GLN A 49 -12.79 3.63 -2.85
C GLN A 49 -12.07 2.33 -3.24
N PRO A 50 -10.73 2.35 -3.40
CA PRO A 50 -9.97 1.14 -3.65
C PRO A 50 -10.16 0.15 -2.49
N ASN A 51 -10.27 -1.14 -2.80
CA ASN A 51 -10.57 -2.17 -1.79
C ASN A 51 -9.43 -3.15 -1.56
N ASP A 52 -8.79 -3.65 -2.62
CA ASP A 52 -7.87 -4.77 -2.51
C ASP A 52 -6.60 -4.58 -3.34
N ILE A 53 -5.54 -5.26 -2.93
CA ILE A 53 -4.23 -5.26 -3.59
C ILE A 53 -3.59 -6.64 -3.47
N ALA A 54 -2.98 -7.09 -4.56
CA ALA A 54 -2.08 -8.24 -4.58
C ALA A 54 -0.79 -7.83 -5.28
N VAL A 55 0.32 -8.46 -4.89
CA VAL A 55 1.62 -8.30 -5.52
C VAL A 55 2.11 -9.65 -6.01
N ASP A 56 2.88 -9.65 -7.10
CA ASP A 56 3.64 -10.80 -7.57
C ASP A 56 5.14 -10.51 -7.38
N PRO A 57 5.74 -10.86 -6.23
CA PRO A 57 7.11 -10.50 -5.90
C PRO A 57 8.17 -11.08 -6.84
N GLU A 58 7.86 -12.18 -7.54
CA GLU A 58 8.80 -12.85 -8.43
C GLU A 58 8.75 -12.29 -9.86
N ALA A 59 7.58 -11.81 -10.29
CA ALA A 59 7.39 -11.25 -11.63
C ALA A 59 7.54 -9.72 -11.71
N GLY A 60 7.26 -9.00 -10.62
CA GLY A 60 7.19 -7.53 -10.60
C GLY A 60 5.86 -7.02 -11.14
#